data_AF-A0A3B9Z111-F1
#
_entry.id   AF-A0A3B9Z111-F1
#
_cell.length_a   1.000
_cell.length_b   1.000
_cell.length_c   1.000
_cell.angle_alpha   90.00
_cell.angle_beta   90.00
_cell.angle_gamma   90.00
#
_symmetry.space_group_name_H-M   'P 1'
#
loop_
_entity.id
_entity.type
_entity.pdbx_description
1 polymer ?
#
loop_
_entity_poly.entity_id
_entity_poly.type
_entity_poly.pdbx_seq_one_letter_code
_entity_poly.pdbx_strand_id
1 'polypeptide(L)'
;MHERSSELREMGAGIYLKINSLIVLNDIGVMDELADGGTILRKGYITDRSGGTIAHRVLREAETVIVLRSHLHRTLAQKAVELGVTIDTDSTVTSASAEGRLFFENGTEATADLVIGADGFRSPVRESVHLLKKLEPMREGAIRILVPRKPGEREGVTTEQWSGESRLG
;
A
#
# COMPACT_ATOMS: atom_id res chain seq x y z
N MET A 1 16.13 -3.01 8.98
CA MET A 1 14.85 -2.29 8.82
C MET A 1 14.07 -2.47 10.10
N HIS A 2 13.49 -1.41 10.65
CA HIS A 2 12.76 -1.47 11.92
C HIS A 2 11.25 -1.36 11.68
N GLU A 3 10.49 -2.32 12.20
CA GLU A 3 9.02 -2.35 12.17
C GLU A 3 8.49 -2.39 13.60
N ARG A 4 7.56 -1.49 13.92
CA ARG A 4 6.95 -1.41 15.25
C ARG A 4 6.13 -2.66 15.60
N SER A 5 5.42 -3.21 14.62
CA SER A 5 4.54 -4.36 14.81
C SER A 5 5.35 -5.61 15.13
N SER A 6 4.78 -6.52 15.92
CA SER A 6 5.41 -7.78 16.29
C SER A 6 5.52 -8.78 15.14
N GLU A 7 4.78 -8.55 14.06
CA GLU A 7 4.80 -9.36 12.84
C GLU A 7 4.62 -8.46 11.62
N LEU A 8 5.21 -8.88 10.49
CA LEU A 8 5.07 -8.25 9.18
C LEU A 8 3.70 -8.54 8.58
N ARG A 9 2.65 -7.97 9.18
CA ARG A 9 1.27 -8.14 8.74
C ARG A 9 0.70 -6.86 8.18
N GLU A 10 -0.10 -7.02 7.14
CA GLU A 10 -1.00 -5.99 6.66
C GLU A 10 -2.43 -6.52 6.72
N MET A 11 -3.28 -5.79 7.45
CA MET A 11 -4.73 -5.99 7.45
C MET A 11 -5.31 -5.01 6.44
N GLY A 12 -5.73 -5.48 5.27
CA GLY A 12 -6.16 -4.56 4.21
C GLY A 12 -6.97 -5.20 3.11
N ALA A 13 -7.73 -4.34 2.42
CA ALA A 13 -8.43 -4.70 1.19
C ALA A 13 -7.47 -4.67 -0.01
N GLY A 14 -8.03 -4.78 -1.22
CA GLY A 14 -7.26 -4.66 -2.47
C GLY A 14 -6.58 -3.30 -2.62
N ILE A 15 -5.45 -3.29 -3.34
CA ILE A 15 -4.74 -2.10 -3.80
C ILE A 15 -4.57 -2.15 -5.31
N TYR A 16 -4.69 -0.98 -5.95
CA TYR A 16 -4.46 -0.83 -7.38
C TYR A 16 -3.01 -0.49 -7.64
N LEU A 17 -2.28 -1.39 -8.30
CA LEU A 17 -0.93 -1.16 -8.79
C LEU A 17 -1.01 -0.69 -10.24
N LYS A 18 -0.55 0.53 -10.51
CA LYS A 18 -0.54 1.14 -11.85
C LYS A 18 0.79 0.90 -12.55
N ILE A 19 0.84 1.13 -13.86
CA ILE A 19 2.02 0.86 -14.70
C ILE A 19 3.34 1.38 -14.12
N ASN A 20 3.34 2.56 -13.50
CA ASN A 20 4.54 3.13 -12.85
C ASN A 20 5.03 2.26 -11.68
N SER A 21 4.14 1.70 -10.88
CA SER A 21 4.50 0.73 -9.83
C SER A 21 4.93 -0.61 -10.45
N LEU A 22 4.23 -1.08 -11.47
CA LEU A 22 4.50 -2.37 -12.11
C LEU A 22 5.89 -2.43 -12.76
N ILE A 23 6.36 -1.32 -13.34
CA ILE A 23 7.73 -1.23 -13.87
C ILE A 23 8.78 -1.46 -12.77
N VAL A 24 8.63 -0.79 -11.62
CA VAL A 24 9.56 -0.95 -10.48
C VAL A 24 9.47 -2.36 -9.90
N LEU A 25 8.27 -2.89 -9.76
CA LEU A 25 8.05 -4.25 -9.25
C LEU A 25 8.65 -5.32 -10.19
N ASN A 26 8.65 -5.06 -11.50
CA ASN A 26 9.31 -5.91 -12.48
C ASN A 26 10.83 -5.86 -12.34
N ASP A 27 11.37 -4.66 -12.17
CA ASP A 27 12.81 -4.42 -12.03
C ASP A 27 13.40 -5.12 -10.80
N ILE A 28 12.67 -5.13 -9.67
CA ILE A 28 13.07 -5.85 -8.45
C ILE A 28 12.71 -7.35 -8.48
N GLY A 29 12.13 -7.84 -9.58
CA GLY A 29 11.90 -9.27 -9.82
C GLY A 29 10.80 -9.91 -8.98
N VAL A 30 9.75 -9.17 -8.61
CA VAL A 30 8.61 -9.71 -7.82
C VAL A 30 7.33 -9.88 -8.62
N MET A 31 7.35 -9.55 -9.92
CA MET A 31 6.13 -9.52 -10.73
C MET A 31 5.47 -10.89 -10.89
N ASP A 32 6.24 -11.96 -11.00
CA ASP A 32 5.68 -13.31 -11.19
C ASP A 32 4.87 -13.74 -9.95
N GLU A 33 5.41 -13.50 -8.75
CA GLU A 33 4.72 -13.79 -7.49
C GLU A 33 3.51 -12.88 -7.25
N LEU A 34 3.58 -11.61 -7.66
CA LEU A 34 2.43 -10.70 -7.56
C LEU A 34 1.33 -10.99 -8.58
N ALA A 35 1.70 -11.52 -9.75
CA ALA A 35 0.75 -11.97 -10.76
C ALA A 35 -0.04 -13.18 -10.24
N ASP A 36 0.61 -14.08 -9.50
CA ASP A 36 -0.06 -15.15 -8.77
C ASP A 36 -0.89 -14.56 -7.62
N GLY A 37 -2.22 -14.65 -7.71
CA GLY A 37 -3.15 -14.02 -6.77
C GLY A 37 -3.52 -12.56 -7.08
N GLY A 38 -2.98 -11.97 -8.15
CA GLY A 38 -3.39 -10.69 -8.69
C GLY A 38 -4.50 -10.78 -9.74
N THR A 39 -5.23 -9.68 -9.95
CA THR A 39 -6.21 -9.56 -11.05
C THR A 39 -5.80 -8.43 -11.98
N ILE A 40 -5.54 -8.75 -13.25
CA ILE A 40 -5.29 -7.74 -14.29
C ILE A 40 -6.61 -7.03 -14.60
N LEU A 41 -6.63 -5.71 -14.43
CA LEU A 41 -7.80 -4.90 -14.70
C LEU A 41 -7.86 -4.56 -16.19
N ARG A 42 -8.95 -4.96 -16.87
CA ARG A 42 -9.20 -4.75 -18.30
C ARG A 42 -10.23 -3.67 -18.57
N LYS A 43 -11.22 -3.48 -17.68
CA LYS A 43 -12.25 -2.44 -17.82
C LYS A 43 -12.57 -1.78 -16.49
N GLY A 44 -12.84 -0.48 -16.52
CA GLY A 44 -13.35 0.27 -15.38
C GLY A 44 -14.64 0.99 -15.76
N TYR A 45 -15.62 0.96 -14.86
CA TYR A 45 -16.89 1.65 -15.02
C TYR A 45 -17.07 2.65 -13.89
N ILE A 46 -17.61 3.82 -14.22
CA ILE A 46 -18.20 4.76 -13.28
C ILE A 46 -19.70 4.73 -13.54
N THR A 47 -20.48 4.38 -12.52
CA THR A 47 -21.93 4.26 -12.63
C THR A 47 -22.65 5.20 -11.67
N ASP A 48 -23.87 5.61 -12.00
CA ASP A 48 -24.75 6.28 -11.06
C ASP A 48 -25.39 5.29 -10.06
N ARG A 49 -26.18 5.80 -9.12
CA ARG A 49 -26.92 5.00 -8.12
C ARG A 49 -27.91 3.99 -8.70
N SER A 50 -28.35 4.18 -9.95
CA SER A 50 -29.26 3.27 -10.66
C SER A 50 -28.52 2.21 -11.50
N GLY A 51 -27.18 2.27 -11.55
CA GLY A 51 -26.35 1.40 -12.38
C GLY A 51 -26.15 1.89 -13.81
N GLY A 52 -26.67 3.09 -14.15
CA GLY A 52 -26.42 3.75 -15.42
C GLY A 52 -24.94 4.07 -15.56
N THR A 53 -24.33 3.72 -16.70
CA THR A 53 -22.90 4.03 -16.93
C THR A 53 -22.75 5.53 -17.23
N ILE A 54 -22.05 6.23 -16.35
CA ILE A 54 -21.65 7.63 -16.55
C ILE A 54 -20.42 7.68 -17.45
N ALA A 55 -19.42 6.85 -17.14
CA ALA A 55 -18.18 6.75 -17.92
C ALA A 55 -17.63 5.34 -17.86
N HIS A 56 -16.84 4.95 -18.86
CA HIS A 56 -16.10 3.71 -18.84
C HIS A 56 -14.73 3.88 -19.49
N ARG A 57 -13.79 3.02 -19.12
CA ARG A 57 -12.48 2.93 -19.75
C ARG A 57 -12.12 1.48 -20.04
N VAL A 58 -11.53 1.25 -21.20
CA VAL A 58 -10.82 0.02 -21.51
C VAL A 58 -9.36 0.24 -21.13
N LEU A 59 -8.79 -0.70 -20.38
CA LEU A 59 -7.39 -0.72 -20.00
C LEU A 59 -6.65 -1.67 -20.95
N ARG A 60 -5.46 -1.26 -21.37
CA ARG A 60 -4.55 -2.21 -22.03
C ARG A 60 -4.03 -3.20 -20.99
N GLU A 61 -3.66 -4.39 -21.46
CA GLU A 61 -3.02 -5.38 -20.60
C GLU A 61 -1.74 -4.80 -19.97
N ALA A 62 -1.45 -5.23 -18.75
CA ALA A 62 -0.36 -4.71 -17.90
C ALA A 62 -0.46 -3.25 -17.42
N GLU A 63 -1.54 -2.49 -17.69
CA GLU A 63 -1.66 -1.12 -17.18
C GLU A 63 -2.04 -1.02 -15.70
N THR A 64 -2.75 -2.02 -15.19
CA THR A 64 -3.22 -2.03 -13.80
C THR A 64 -3.43 -3.45 -13.32
N VAL A 65 -2.85 -3.79 -12.17
CA VAL A 65 -3.10 -5.04 -11.45
C VAL A 65 -3.70 -4.70 -10.09
N ILE A 66 -4.71 -5.44 -9.68
CA ILE A 66 -5.28 -5.36 -8.34
C ILE A 66 -4.78 -6.57 -7.54
N VAL A 67 -4.17 -6.32 -6.39
CA VAL A 67 -3.69 -7.36 -5.48
C VAL A 67 -4.21 -7.08 -4.08
N LEU A 68 -4.25 -8.11 -3.22
CA LEU A 68 -4.42 -7.88 -1.80
C LEU A 68 -3.20 -7.14 -1.25
N ARG A 69 -3.42 -6.12 -0.41
CA ARG A 69 -2.32 -5.40 0.25
C ARG A 69 -1.40 -6.34 1.04
N SER A 70 -1.99 -7.32 1.71
CA SER A 70 -1.24 -8.34 2.45
C SER A 70 -0.36 -9.20 1.55
N HIS A 71 -0.82 -9.52 0.34
CA HIS A 71 -0.04 -10.27 -0.64
C HIS A 71 1.16 -9.45 -1.14
N LEU A 72 0.92 -8.20 -1.53
CA LEU A 72 1.98 -7.28 -1.94
C LEU A 72 3.03 -7.09 -0.85
N HIS A 73 2.58 -6.82 0.39
CA HIS A 73 3.47 -6.60 1.52
C HIS A 73 4.34 -7.83 1.79
N ARG A 74 3.74 -9.02 1.82
CA ARG A 74 4.46 -10.28 2.06
C ARG A 74 5.49 -10.56 0.99
N THR A 75 5.11 -10.44 -0.28
CA THR A 75 6.00 -10.65 -1.43
C THR A 75 7.23 -9.74 -1.34
N LEU A 76 7.02 -8.45 -1.05
CA LEU A 76 8.13 -7.50 -0.91
C LEU A 76 9.02 -7.81 0.30
N ALA A 77 8.42 -8.17 1.44
CA ALA A 77 9.17 -8.53 2.64
C ALA A 77 10.02 -9.79 2.43
N GLN A 78 9.46 -10.81 1.79
CA GLN A 78 10.18 -12.03 1.43
C GLN A 78 11.34 -11.72 0.49
N LYS A 79 11.10 -10.93 -0.57
CA LYS A 79 12.16 -10.51 -1.49
C LYS A 79 13.27 -9.73 -0.79
N ALA A 80 12.94 -8.86 0.15
CA ALA A 80 13.92 -8.11 0.92
C ALA A 80 14.82 -9.06 1.75
N VAL A 81 14.22 -10.03 2.44
CA VAL A 81 14.96 -11.03 3.22
C VAL A 81 15.84 -11.92 2.33
N GLU A 82 15.35 -12.35 1.17
CA GLU A 82 16.14 -13.09 0.17
C GLU A 82 17.39 -12.33 -0.28
N LEU A 83 17.28 -11.00 -0.38
CA LEU A 83 18.38 -10.10 -0.72
C LEU A 83 19.27 -9.75 0.49
N GLY A 84 19.03 -10.34 1.66
CA GLY A 84 19.84 -10.19 2.86
C GLY A 84 19.45 -9.00 3.75
N VAL A 85 18.27 -8.41 3.57
CA VAL A 85 17.79 -7.34 4.46
C VAL A 85 17.37 -7.93 5.80
N THR A 86 18.00 -7.47 6.89
CA THR A 86 17.52 -7.74 8.25
C THR A 86 16.29 -6.90 8.55
N ILE A 87 15.23 -7.54 9.03
CA ILE A 87 13.98 -6.89 9.45
C ILE A 87 13.74 -7.19 10.92
N ASP A 88 13.77 -6.15 11.76
CA ASP A 88 13.55 -6.24 13.19
C ASP A 88 12.11 -5.77 13.49
N THR A 89 11.26 -6.72 13.89
CA THR A 89 9.91 -6.47 14.42
C THR A 89 9.97 -6.05 15.89
N ASP A 90 8.85 -5.60 16.46
CA ASP A 90 8.80 -5.03 17.82
C ASP A 90 9.83 -3.90 18.04
N SER A 91 10.17 -3.19 16.96
CA SER A 91 11.23 -2.20 16.91
C SER A 91 10.64 -0.81 16.62
N THR A 92 10.11 -0.19 17.67
CA THR A 92 9.48 1.14 17.59
C THR A 92 10.53 2.25 17.59
N VAL A 93 10.73 2.92 16.45
CA VAL A 93 11.47 4.18 16.36
C VAL A 93 10.57 5.34 16.80
N THR A 94 11.04 6.18 17.72
CA THR A 94 10.29 7.33 18.27
C THR A 94 10.78 8.67 17.75
N SER A 95 12.02 8.75 17.24
CA SER A 95 12.56 9.94 16.57
C SER A 95 13.84 9.61 15.80
N ALA A 96 14.27 10.54 14.95
CA ALA A 96 15.56 10.50 14.28
C ALA A 96 16.26 11.87 14.34
N SER A 97 17.58 11.89 14.20
CA SER A 97 18.37 13.11 14.02
C SER A 97 18.86 13.26 12.58
N ALA A 98 19.18 14.50 12.18
CA ALA A 98 19.73 14.78 10.85
C ALA A 98 21.10 14.15 10.60
N GLU A 99 21.81 13.78 11.68
CA GLU A 99 23.11 13.11 11.64
C GLU A 99 23.00 11.58 11.55
N GLY A 100 21.80 11.02 11.32
CA GLY A 100 21.61 9.59 11.12
C GLY A 100 21.48 8.78 12.42
N ARG A 101 21.05 9.41 13.52
CA ARG A 101 20.70 8.69 14.76
C ARG A 101 19.22 8.33 14.81
N LEU A 102 18.93 7.15 15.33
CA LEU A 102 17.59 6.65 15.65
C LEU A 102 17.43 6.49 17.16
N PHE A 103 16.28 6.88 17.68
CA PHE A 103 15.90 6.66 19.07
C PHE A 103 14.71 5.72 19.12
N PHE A 104 14.77 4.75 20.05
CA PHE A 104 13.76 3.70 20.16
C PHE A 104 12.91 3.86 21.42
N GLU A 105 11.69 3.30 21.40
CA GLU A 105 10.75 3.34 22.52
C GLU A 105 11.31 2.68 23.80
N ASN A 106 12.17 1.68 23.65
CA ASN A 106 12.85 1.00 24.75
C ASN A 106 14.04 1.80 25.34
N GLY A 107 14.29 3.01 24.85
CA GLY A 107 15.39 3.89 25.28
C GLY A 107 16.75 3.58 24.66
N THR A 108 16.84 2.60 23.74
CA THR A 108 18.06 2.34 22.97
C THR A 108 18.22 3.33 21.82
N GLU A 109 19.42 3.35 21.25
CA GLU A 109 19.79 4.20 20.11
C GLU A 109 20.56 3.39 19.06
N ALA A 110 20.47 3.81 17.80
CA ALA A 110 21.28 3.28 16.71
C ALA A 110 21.77 4.41 15.80
N THR A 111 22.90 4.17 15.12
CA THR A 111 23.47 5.10 14.12
C THR A 111 23.53 4.43 12.75
N ALA A 112 23.27 5.20 11.70
CA ALA A 112 23.41 4.78 10.32
C ALA A 112 23.94 5.93 9.45
N ASP A 113 24.59 5.60 8.32
CA ASP A 113 25.04 6.60 7.34
C ASP A 113 23.86 7.32 6.67
N LEU A 114 22.71 6.64 6.57
CA LEU A 114 21.47 7.18 6.04
C LEU A 114 20.27 6.56 6.75
N VAL A 115 19.31 7.42 7.12
CA VAL A 115 18.01 7.01 7.65
C VAL A 115 16.93 7.34 6.61
N ILE A 116 16.10 6.34 6.29
CA ILE A 116 14.93 6.50 5.42
C ILE A 116 13.67 6.44 6.29
N GLY A 117 12.98 7.59 6.43
CA GLY A 117 11.70 7.68 7.12
C GLY A 117 10.54 7.16 6.26
N ALA A 118 10.25 5.86 6.36
CA ALA A 118 9.14 5.20 5.66
C ALA A 118 7.98 4.79 6.60
N ASP A 119 7.79 5.54 7.69
CA ASP A 119 6.91 5.30 8.84
C ASP A 119 5.48 5.90 8.70
N GLY A 120 5.10 6.23 7.46
CA GLY A 120 3.71 6.52 7.09
C GLY A 120 3.16 7.89 7.50
N PHE A 121 1.83 8.00 7.56
CA PHE A 121 1.14 9.30 7.69
C PHE A 121 1.46 10.02 9.01
N ARG A 122 1.57 9.28 10.13
CA ARG A 122 1.87 9.83 11.47
C ARG A 122 3.34 9.62 11.84
N SER A 123 4.23 9.98 10.93
CA SER A 123 5.67 9.75 11.01
C SER A 123 6.33 10.52 12.16
N PRO A 124 6.76 9.87 13.26
CA PRO A 124 7.64 10.49 14.25
C PRO A 124 8.96 10.97 13.65
N VAL A 125 9.50 10.25 12.65
CA VAL A 125 10.76 10.63 12.00
C VAL A 125 10.61 12.02 11.36
N ARG A 126 9.57 12.24 10.56
CA ARG A 126 9.29 13.52 9.88
C ARG A 126 9.11 14.68 10.87
N GLU A 127 8.48 14.43 12.02
CA GLU A 127 8.28 15.44 13.06
C GLU A 127 9.58 15.80 13.77
N SER A 128 10.41 14.80 14.09
CA SER A 128 11.68 14.99 14.82
C SER A 128 12.72 15.82 14.06
N VAL A 129 12.68 15.78 12.72
CA VAL A 129 13.55 16.62 11.86
C VAL A 129 12.85 17.89 11.34
N HIS A 130 11.73 18.28 11.96
CA HIS A 130 10.98 19.51 11.65
C HIS A 130 10.52 19.65 10.20
N LEU A 131 10.23 18.53 9.52
CA LEU A 131 9.73 18.51 8.14
C LEU A 131 8.19 18.51 8.04
N LEU A 132 7.48 18.37 9.18
CA LEU A 132 6.03 18.49 9.18
C LEU A 132 5.60 19.95 9.04
N LYS A 133 5.04 20.29 7.88
CA LYS A 133 4.47 21.63 7.64
C LYS A 133 3.05 21.78 8.17
N LYS A 134 2.19 20.77 7.94
CA LYS A 134 0.76 20.80 8.29
C LYS A 134 0.21 19.38 8.34
N LEU A 135 -0.64 19.10 9.32
CA LEU A 135 -1.43 17.87 9.39
C LEU A 135 -2.90 18.24 9.60
N GLU A 136 -3.75 17.92 8.64
CA GLU A 136 -5.17 18.25 8.68
C GLU A 136 -6.01 16.97 8.64
N PRO A 137 -6.85 16.73 9.66
CA PRO A 137 -7.83 15.66 9.58
C PRO A 137 -8.92 16.04 8.55
N MET A 138 -9.25 15.08 7.69
CA MET A 138 -10.39 15.18 6.78
C MET A 138 -11.65 14.62 7.44
N ARG A 139 -12.82 15.14 7.05
CA ARG A 139 -14.11 14.65 7.59
C ARG A 139 -14.57 13.40 6.86
N GLU A 140 -14.02 13.17 5.66
CA GLU A 140 -14.28 12.04 4.80
C GLU A 140 -13.56 10.79 5.32
N GLY A 141 -14.29 9.67 5.32
CA GLY A 141 -13.77 8.36 5.69
C GLY A 141 -13.94 7.36 4.55
N ALA A 142 -13.21 6.24 4.63
CA ALA A 142 -13.36 5.13 3.71
C ALA A 142 -13.57 3.83 4.48
N ILE A 143 -14.67 3.14 4.19
CA ILE A 143 -14.90 1.77 4.65
C ILE A 143 -14.39 0.84 3.56
N ARG A 144 -13.68 -0.21 3.96
CA ARG A 144 -13.16 -1.24 3.04
C ARG A 144 -13.50 -2.61 3.59
N ILE A 145 -14.03 -3.48 2.73
CA ILE A 145 -14.42 -4.84 3.07
C ILE A 145 -13.95 -5.76 1.95
N LEU A 146 -13.44 -6.94 2.32
CA LEU A 146 -13.19 -8.02 1.36
C LEU A 146 -14.42 -8.94 1.35
N VAL A 147 -14.94 -9.21 0.16
CA VAL A 147 -16.07 -10.11 -0.04
C VAL A 147 -15.58 -11.32 -0.84
N PRO A 148 -15.86 -12.56 -0.40
CA PRO A 148 -15.53 -13.74 -1.19
C PRO A 148 -16.19 -13.70 -2.56
N ARG A 149 -15.41 -13.99 -3.60
CA ARG A 149 -15.94 -14.07 -4.97
C ARG A 149 -16.84 -15.28 -5.14
N LYS A 150 -17.87 -15.13 -5.97
CA LYS A 150 -18.76 -16.23 -6.38
C LYS A 150 -18.37 -16.76 -7.77
N PRO A 151 -18.61 -18.06 -8.06
CA PRO A 151 -18.45 -18.59 -9.40
C PRO A 151 -19.25 -17.79 -10.44
N GLY A 152 -18.64 -17.48 -11.58
CA GLY A 152 -19.27 -16.75 -12.68
C GLY A 152 -19.26 -15.21 -12.56
N GLU A 153 -18.71 -14.64 -11.48
CA GLU A 153 -18.53 -13.19 -11.38
C GLU A 153 -17.49 -12.67 -12.36
N ARG A 154 -17.75 -11.50 -12.96
CA ARG A 154 -16.86 -10.85 -13.95
C ARG A 154 -15.45 -10.65 -13.40
N GLU A 155 -14.44 -10.96 -14.21
CA GLU A 155 -13.03 -10.77 -13.85
C GLU A 155 -12.40 -9.62 -14.63
N GLY A 156 -11.44 -8.93 -14.02
CA GLY A 156 -10.75 -7.81 -14.65
C GLY A 156 -11.66 -6.62 -14.93
N VAL A 157 -12.76 -6.50 -14.19
CA VAL A 157 -13.69 -5.37 -14.27
C VAL A 157 -13.82 -4.74 -12.89
N THR A 158 -13.68 -3.43 -12.81
CA THR A 158 -13.98 -2.64 -11.61
C THR A 158 -15.16 -1.71 -11.89
N THR A 159 -15.96 -1.45 -10.86
CA THR A 159 -17.11 -0.54 -10.94
C THR A 159 -17.08 0.38 -9.74
N GLU A 160 -17.00 1.67 -10.01
CA GLU A 160 -17.14 2.74 -9.03
C GLU A 160 -18.54 3.34 -9.18
N GLN A 161 -19.37 3.19 -8.16
CA GLN A 161 -20.73 3.72 -8.13
C GLN A 161 -20.78 5.03 -7.33
N TRP A 162 -21.35 6.07 -7.95
CA TRP A 162 -21.55 7.38 -7.35
C TRP A 162 -23.02 7.62 -6.99
N SER A 163 -23.24 8.17 -5.80
CA SER A 163 -24.54 8.58 -5.30
C SER A 163 -24.41 9.88 -4.49
N GLY A 164 -24.52 11.02 -5.17
CA GLY A 164 -24.31 12.33 -4.55
C GLY A 164 -22.88 12.48 -4.04
N GLU A 165 -22.72 12.76 -2.76
CA GLU A 165 -21.41 12.90 -2.09
C GLU A 165 -20.78 11.55 -1.69
N SER A 166 -21.46 10.43 -1.95
CA SER A 166 -20.98 9.08 -1.60
C SER A 166 -20.50 8.30 -2.81
N ARG A 167 -19.50 7.44 -2.57
CA ARG A 167 -18.87 6.59 -3.59
C ARG A 167 -18.64 5.19 -3.04
N LEU A 168 -19.09 4.19 -3.79
CA LEU A 168 -18.82 2.75 -3.56
C LEU A 168 -17.92 2.24 -4.68
N GLY A 169 -16.94 1.39 -4.38
CA GLY A 169 -16.03 0.82 -5.38
C GLY A 169 -15.50 -0.53 -4.99
#